data_AF-A0A401M6B5-F1
#
_entry.id   AF-A0A401M6B5-F1
#
_cell.length_a   1.000
_cell.length_b   1.000
_cell.length_c   1.000
_cell.angle_alpha   90.00
_cell.angle_beta   90.00
_cell.angle_gamma   90.00
#
_symmetry.space_group_name_H-M   'P 1'
#
loop_
_entity.id
_entity.type
_entity.pdbx_description
1 polymer ?
#
loop_
_entity_poly.entity_id
_entity_poly.type
_entity_poly.pdbx_seq_one_letter_code
_entity_poly.pdbx_strand_id
1 'polypeptide(L)'
;MRIRLADMVIVAADADMRDFPHAECPFITPVFDGLAGLSVAAGYNRAIQERFRGVSGCTHLYEPARALGPAVVQAAISAGARSREAGGPSAAEAGAVSDGLRSVAGVGPRPW
;
A
#
# COMPACT_ATOMS: atom_id res chain seq x y z
N MET A 1 6.55 -9.63 -5.80
CA MET A 1 6.42 -9.06 -4.43
C MET A 1 5.15 -9.58 -3.76
N ARG A 2 5.25 -10.16 -2.57
CA ARG A 2 4.14 -10.68 -1.77
C ARG A 2 4.03 -9.89 -0.48
N ILE A 3 2.81 -9.49 -0.12
CA ILE A 3 2.56 -8.52 0.95
C ILE A 3 1.48 -9.08 1.87
N ARG A 4 1.70 -8.98 3.17
CA ARG A 4 0.71 -9.34 4.18
C ARG A 4 -0.19 -8.14 4.42
N LEU A 5 -1.48 -8.27 4.12
CA LEU A 5 -2.42 -7.14 4.21
C LEU A 5 -2.70 -6.68 5.65
N ALA A 6 -2.53 -7.54 6.65
CA ALA A 6 -2.80 -7.21 8.05
C ALA A 6 -1.90 -6.09 8.59
N ASP A 7 -0.65 -6.01 8.12
CA ASP A 7 0.36 -5.07 8.59
C ASP A 7 1.10 -4.34 7.45
N MET A 8 0.72 -4.62 6.19
CA MET A 8 1.30 -4.02 4.99
C MET A 8 2.82 -4.26 4.89
N VAL A 9 3.30 -5.40 5.39
CA VAL A 9 4.71 -5.80 5.34
C VAL A 9 5.00 -6.68 4.13
N ILE A 10 6.12 -6.42 3.46
CA ILE A 10 6.63 -7.26 2.37
C ILE A 10 7.15 -8.57 2.97
N VAL A 11 6.55 -9.68 2.54
CA VAL A 11 6.94 -11.03 2.98
C VAL A 11 8.03 -11.62 2.10
N ALA A 12 8.01 -11.28 0.81
CA ALA A 12 9.04 -11.66 -0.16
C ALA A 12 8.99 -10.72 -1.36
N ALA A 13 10.13 -10.44 -1.97
CA ALA A 13 10.22 -9.69 -3.20
C ALA A 13 11.36 -10.26 -4.04
N ASP A 14 11.10 -10.43 -5.31
CA ASP A 14 12.00 -11.00 -6.32
C ASP A 14 11.70 -10.25 -7.63
N ALA A 15 12.70 -10.15 -8.49
CA ALA A 15 12.57 -9.54 -9.81
C ALA A 15 13.47 -10.26 -10.82
N ASP A 16 13.03 -10.27 -12.07
CA ASP A 16 13.75 -10.86 -13.19
C ASP A 16 13.65 -9.94 -14.42
N MET A 17 14.66 -9.98 -15.28
CA MET A 17 14.68 -9.26 -16.55
C MET A 17 15.14 -10.21 -17.67
N ARG A 18 14.18 -10.57 -18.54
CA ARG A 18 14.46 -11.44 -19.70
C ARG A 18 15.16 -10.69 -20.85
N ASP A 19 14.77 -9.44 -21.06
CA ASP A 19 15.31 -8.57 -22.10
C ASP A 19 15.74 -7.23 -21.49
N PHE A 20 16.92 -6.75 -21.86
CA PHE A 20 17.47 -5.50 -21.33
C PHE A 20 18.48 -4.88 -22.30
N PRO A 21 18.59 -3.53 -22.33
CA PRO A 21 19.47 -2.84 -23.28
C PRO A 21 20.95 -2.84 -22.90
N HIS A 22 21.27 -3.07 -21.62
CA HIS A 22 22.64 -3.04 -21.11
C HIS A 22 22.91 -4.22 -20.18
N ALA A 23 24.12 -4.79 -20.27
CA ALA A 23 24.50 -6.02 -19.57
C ALA A 23 24.45 -5.91 -18.04
N GLU A 24 24.58 -4.69 -17.51
CA GLU A 24 24.52 -4.36 -16.10
C GLU A 24 23.09 -4.23 -15.55
N CYS A 25 22.07 -4.07 -16.40
CA CYS A 25 20.68 -3.94 -15.96
C CYS A 25 20.25 -5.05 -14.98
N PRO A 26 20.46 -6.36 -15.26
CA PRO A 26 20.07 -7.43 -14.34
C PRO A 26 20.77 -7.40 -12.98
N PHE A 27 21.83 -6.61 -12.78
CA PHE A 27 22.54 -6.59 -11.49
C PHE A 27 21.71 -5.99 -10.34
N ILE A 28 20.59 -5.32 -10.64
CA ILE A 28 19.66 -4.84 -9.62
C ILE A 28 18.79 -5.96 -9.03
N THR A 29 18.60 -7.09 -9.72
CA THR A 29 17.61 -8.09 -9.31
C THR A 29 17.81 -8.63 -7.90
N PRO A 30 19.05 -8.91 -7.41
CA PRO A 30 19.26 -9.40 -6.04
C PRO A 30 18.92 -8.34 -4.97
N VAL A 31 18.83 -7.06 -5.33
CA VAL A 31 18.46 -5.99 -4.39
C VAL A 31 17.00 -6.12 -3.93
N PHE A 32 16.14 -6.76 -4.73
CA PHE A 32 14.73 -6.97 -4.39
C PHE A 32 14.52 -7.86 -3.16
N ASP A 33 15.40 -8.84 -2.91
CA ASP A 33 15.34 -9.68 -1.72
C ASP A 33 15.42 -8.84 -0.43
N GLY A 34 16.22 -7.76 -0.46
CA GLY A 34 16.40 -6.80 0.63
C GLY A 34 15.19 -5.91 0.92
N LEU A 35 14.07 -6.11 0.22
CA LEU A 35 12.78 -5.46 0.50
C LEU A 35 11.93 -6.24 1.49
N ALA A 36 12.20 -7.52 1.72
CA ALA A 36 11.48 -8.30 2.72
C ALA A 36 11.62 -7.64 4.11
N GLY A 37 10.50 -7.58 4.85
CA GLY A 37 10.40 -6.92 6.14
C GLY A 37 10.13 -5.42 6.10
N LEU A 38 10.18 -4.76 4.93
CA LEU A 38 9.79 -3.36 4.81
C LEU A 38 8.27 -3.21 4.80
N SER A 39 7.80 -2.07 5.34
CA SER A 39 6.41 -1.64 5.16
C SER A 39 6.23 -0.96 3.81
N VAL A 40 5.16 -1.30 3.09
CA VAL A 40 4.74 -0.54 1.90
C VAL A 40 3.91 0.69 2.25
N ALA A 41 3.39 0.78 3.47
CA ALA A 41 2.52 1.88 3.91
C ALA A 41 3.31 3.09 4.45
N ALA A 42 4.51 2.87 4.99
CA ALA A 42 5.33 3.93 5.58
C ALA A 42 6.80 3.81 5.14
N GLY A 43 7.40 4.91 4.69
CA GLY A 43 8.83 4.98 4.37
C GLY A 43 9.28 4.21 3.12
N TYR A 44 8.37 3.53 2.42
CA TYR A 44 8.68 2.66 1.28
C TYR A 44 9.52 3.36 0.19
N ASN A 45 9.06 4.50 -0.34
CA ASN A 45 9.77 5.20 -1.40
C ASN A 45 11.16 5.67 -0.97
N ARG A 46 11.33 6.06 0.31
CA ARG A 46 12.64 6.40 0.86
C ARG A 46 13.55 5.16 0.89
N ALA A 47 13.03 4.02 1.34
CA ALA A 47 13.76 2.76 1.38
C ALA A 47 14.14 2.23 -0.02
N ILE A 48 13.27 2.43 -1.01
CA ILE A 48 13.56 2.16 -2.43
C ILE A 48 14.68 3.08 -2.92
N GLN A 49 14.56 4.40 -2.74
CA GLN A 49 15.65 5.31 -3.09
C GLN A 49 16.95 4.96 -2.38
N GLU A 50 16.89 4.48 -1.14
CA GLU A 50 18.10 4.13 -0.39
C GLU A 50 18.84 2.90 -0.91
N ARG A 51 18.11 1.92 -1.42
CA ARG A 51 18.64 0.62 -1.88
C ARG A 51 18.96 0.61 -3.38
N PHE A 52 18.21 1.38 -4.16
CA PHE A 52 18.24 1.35 -5.62
C PHE A 52 19.02 2.53 -6.23
N ARG A 53 19.58 3.43 -5.42
CA ARG A 53 20.43 4.53 -5.92
C ARG A 53 21.81 4.03 -6.37
N GLY A 54 22.36 4.62 -7.43
CA GLY A 54 23.71 4.35 -7.94
C GLY A 54 23.73 3.48 -9.20
N VAL A 55 24.91 2.94 -9.54
CA VAL A 55 25.16 2.11 -10.75
C VAL A 55 24.31 0.83 -10.76
N SER A 56 23.84 0.40 -9.59
CA SER A 56 22.98 -0.77 -9.45
C SER A 56 21.52 -0.50 -9.81
N GLY A 57 21.04 0.75 -9.90
CA GLY A 57 19.63 1.06 -10.14
C GLY A 57 19.34 1.48 -11.58
N CYS A 58 19.16 0.53 -12.49
CA CYS A 58 18.60 0.90 -13.78
C CYS A 58 17.14 1.41 -13.60
N THR A 59 16.77 2.46 -14.32
CA THR A 59 15.43 3.06 -14.26
C THR A 59 14.32 2.04 -14.55
N HIS A 60 14.63 1.00 -15.35
CA HIS A 60 13.69 -0.05 -15.75
C HIS A 60 13.03 -0.79 -14.58
N LEU A 61 13.76 -1.08 -13.49
CA LEU A 61 13.18 -1.72 -12.31
C LEU A 61 13.00 -0.77 -11.12
N TYR A 62 13.79 0.31 -11.06
CA TYR A 62 13.64 1.32 -10.03
C TYR A 62 12.26 2.00 -10.06
N GLU A 63 11.81 2.49 -11.22
CA GLU A 63 10.55 3.23 -11.31
C GLU A 63 9.32 2.33 -11.08
N PRO A 64 9.23 1.11 -11.64
CA PRO A 64 8.15 0.19 -11.28
C PRO A 64 8.14 -0.13 -9.79
N ALA A 65 9.31 -0.38 -9.18
CA ALA A 65 9.38 -0.64 -7.75
C ALA A 65 8.85 0.55 -6.94
N ARG A 66 9.27 1.78 -7.26
CA ARG A 66 8.74 3.00 -6.64
C ARG A 66 7.22 3.15 -6.82
N ALA A 67 6.67 2.80 -7.99
CA ALA A 67 5.24 2.88 -8.26
C ALA A 67 4.40 1.82 -7.51
N LEU A 68 4.99 0.70 -7.10
CA LEU A 68 4.28 -0.35 -6.37
C LEU A 68 3.77 0.11 -5.00
N GLY A 69 4.48 1.00 -4.32
CA GLY A 69 4.10 1.50 -2.99
C GLY A 69 2.66 2.03 -2.95
N PRO A 70 2.33 3.12 -3.68
CA PRO A 70 0.97 3.65 -3.74
C PRO A 70 -0.02 2.66 -4.35
N ALA A 71 0.36 1.88 -5.36
CA ALA A 71 -0.53 0.89 -5.99
C ALA A 71 -1.03 -0.16 -4.98
N VAL A 72 -0.14 -0.67 -4.13
CA VAL A 72 -0.51 -1.64 -3.10
C VAL A 72 -1.39 -1.01 -2.02
N VAL A 73 -1.08 0.21 -1.58
CA VAL A 73 -1.89 0.92 -0.58
C VAL A 73 -3.32 1.09 -1.09
N GLN A 74 -3.50 1.50 -2.35
CA GLN A 74 -4.84 1.63 -2.95
C GLN A 74 -5.54 0.27 -3.07
N ALA A 75 -4.83 -0.77 -3.51
CA ALA A 75 -5.40 -2.11 -3.58
C ALA A 75 -5.88 -2.62 -2.20
N ALA A 76 -5.15 -2.34 -1.13
CA ALA A 76 -5.52 -2.70 0.23
C ALA A 76 -6.76 -1.92 0.72
N ILE A 77 -6.86 -0.62 0.43
CA ILE A 77 -8.06 0.19 0.73
C ILE A 77 -9.29 -0.40 0.02
N SER A 78 -9.18 -0.70 -1.27
CA SER A 78 -10.29 -1.30 -2.02
C SER A 78 -10.66 -2.69 -1.50
N ALA A 79 -9.67 -3.50 -1.09
CA ALA A 79 -9.94 -4.80 -0.47
C ALA A 79 -10.67 -4.66 0.86
N GLY A 80 -10.27 -3.70 1.70
CA GLY A 80 -10.97 -3.39 2.95
C GLY A 80 -12.41 -2.94 2.73
N ALA A 81 -12.66 -2.06 1.75
CA ALA A 81 -14.01 -1.62 1.40
C ALA A 81 -14.92 -2.80 1.02
N ARG A 82 -14.45 -3.67 0.12
CA ARG A 82 -15.20 -4.88 -0.29
C ARG A 82 -15.52 -5.81 0.88
N SER A 83 -14.58 -5.98 1.82
CA SER A 83 -14.80 -6.80 3.02
C SER A 83 -15.88 -6.22 3.94
N ARG A 84 -16.04 -4.89 3.98
CA ARG A 84 -17.09 -4.21 4.76
C ARG A 84 -18.45 -4.30 4.07
N GLU A 85 -18.48 -4.24 2.74
CA GLU A 85 -19.70 -4.40 1.94
C GLU A 85 -20.21 -5.85 1.96
N ALA A 86 -19.30 -6.82 1.89
CA ALA A 86 -19.62 -8.24 2.04
C ALA A 86 -20.04 -8.62 3.48
N GLY A 87 -19.72 -7.78 4.46
CA GLY A 87 -20.10 -7.88 5.86
C GLY A 87 -21.22 -6.93 6.27
N GLY A 88 -22.36 -6.96 5.55
CA GLY A 88 -23.60 -6.26 5.93
C GLY A 88 -23.96 -6.43 7.42
N PRO A 89 -24.73 -5.48 8.00
CA PRO A 89 -24.58 -5.01 9.38
C PRO A 89 -24.39 -6.12 10.42
N SER A 90 -23.27 -6.02 11.16
CA SER A 90 -23.06 -6.74 12.41
C SER A 90 -24.21 -6.48 13.38
N ALA A 91 -24.73 -7.54 14.00
CA ALA A 91 -25.85 -7.57 14.95
C ALA A 91 -25.63 -6.81 16.28
N ALA A 92 -24.76 -5.80 16.30
CA ALA A 92 -24.48 -4.96 17.47
C ALA A 92 -25.49 -3.81 17.66
N GLU A 93 -26.32 -3.50 16.65
CA GLU A 93 -27.26 -2.36 16.68
C GLU A 93 -28.72 -2.81 16.90
N ALA A 94 -28.97 -3.86 17.69
CA ALA A 94 -30.32 -4.31 18.08
C ALA A 94 -30.61 -4.12 19.57
N GLY A 95 -29.79 -3.35 20.29
CA GLY A 95 -29.86 -3.23 21.74
C GLY A 95 -29.56 -1.84 22.27
N ALA A 96 -30.30 -0.82 21.82
CA ALA A 96 -30.41 0.46 22.54
C ALA A 96 -31.66 1.25 22.11
N VAL A 97 -32.78 1.01 22.78
CA VAL A 97 -33.77 2.06 23.06
C VAL A 97 -33.53 2.40 24.54
N SER A 98 -33.33 3.64 24.95
CA SER A 98 -34.36 4.66 24.95
C SER A 98 -33.87 6.07 25.30
N ASP A 99 -34.66 7.03 24.81
CA ASP A 99 -35.09 8.27 25.49
C ASP A 99 -34.20 9.52 25.40
N GLY A 100 -34.84 10.65 25.09
CA GLY A 100 -34.26 11.98 25.32
C GLY A 100 -34.16 12.92 24.11
N LEU A 101 -35.29 13.48 23.70
CA LEU A 101 -35.43 14.66 22.84
C LEU A 101 -34.56 15.86 23.31
N ARG A 102 -33.74 16.44 22.41
CA ARG A 102 -33.72 17.89 22.15
C ARG A 102 -32.93 18.28 20.89
N SER A 103 -33.62 19.01 20.03
CA SER A 103 -33.14 19.70 18.84
C SER A 103 -32.24 20.89 19.19
N VAL A 104 -31.23 21.14 18.37
CA VAL A 104 -30.78 22.51 18.06
C VAL A 104 -30.31 22.59 16.61
N ALA A 105 -30.80 23.63 15.94
CA ALA A 105 -30.55 23.96 14.56
C ALA A 105 -29.22 24.70 14.35
N GLY A 106 -28.61 24.51 13.17
CA GLY A 106 -28.11 25.64 12.39
C GLY A 106 -26.60 25.74 12.08
N VAL A 107 -26.36 26.02 10.79
CA VAL A 107 -25.25 26.82 10.20
C VAL A 107 -23.90 26.10 10.09
N GLY A 108 -23.22 25.98 8.94
CA GLY A 108 -23.34 26.53 7.59
C GLY A 108 -22.23 25.91 6.71
N PRO A 109 -22.13 26.23 5.40
CA PRO A 109 -21.27 25.52 4.47
C PRO A 109 -19.78 25.85 4.66
N ARG A 110 -18.91 24.83 4.55
CA ARG A 110 -17.45 24.99 4.51
C ARG A 110 -16.99 25.18 3.06
N PRO A 111 -16.19 26.22 2.74
CA PRO A 111 -15.54 26.31 1.45
C PRO A 111 -14.40 25.29 1.32
N TRP A 112 -14.05 25.04 0.07
CA TRP A 112 -13.15 24.03 -0.49
C TRP A 112 -11.74 24.02 0.10
#